data_AF-A0A1C6Z7E4-F1
#
_entry.id   AF-A0A1C6Z7E4-F1
#
_cell.length_a   1.000
_cell.length_b   1.000
_cell.length_c   1.000
_cell.angle_alpha   90.00
_cell.angle_beta   90.00
_cell.angle_gamma   90.00
#
_symmetry.space_group_name_H-M   'P 1'
#
loop_
_entity.id
_entity.type
_entity.pdbx_description
1 polymer ?
#
loop_
_entity_poly.entity_id
_entity_poly.type
_entity_poly.pdbx_seq_one_letter_code
_entity_poly.pdbx_strand_id
1 'polypeptide(L)'
;TMVSNGRVTQVEAILKLSQVKTEQDTEKQEYWFLPYANGYVPKSNKSAETLSQYDLEKLGFTTTVDEAPSFDHLDGTTSPEGLVRSILDRILHASLLDTRLTHRVVPYNYQRLLNRIDSSVSPYSSQEYLSAIHNPSYRDVKNKMIVKHPSEWYHKKETPIWQSFLNKLTSDAPEWREYCEDYLDKMVWIQDASKLKLGSSLWHMHPVEFLGALSSKSKDRCKVLFSKVSGVILRHEGAT
;
A
#
# COMPACT_ATOMS: atom_id res chain seq x y z
N THR A 1 -26.52 -31.92 -8.25
CA THR A 1 -27.55 -31.41 -7.32
C THR A 1 -26.84 -30.70 -6.20
N MET A 2 -26.87 -29.36 -6.17
CA MET A 2 -26.24 -28.57 -5.11
C MET A 2 -27.03 -28.80 -3.82
N VAL A 3 -26.41 -29.47 -2.85
CA VAL A 3 -26.98 -29.68 -1.51
C VAL A 3 -26.38 -28.59 -0.61
N SER A 4 -27.23 -27.84 0.09
CA SER A 4 -26.86 -26.76 1.01
C SER A 4 -26.16 -27.29 2.27
N ASN A 5 -25.02 -27.96 2.12
CA ASN A 5 -24.24 -28.52 3.23
C ASN A 5 -23.45 -27.46 4.04
N GLY A 6 -24.06 -26.30 4.33
CA GLY A 6 -23.52 -25.33 5.28
C GLY A 6 -22.14 -24.73 4.92
N ARG A 7 -21.73 -24.76 3.64
CA ARG A 7 -20.44 -24.21 3.19
C ARG A 7 -20.52 -22.69 3.04
N VAL A 8 -20.56 -21.98 4.16
CA VAL A 8 -20.38 -20.53 4.23
C VAL A 8 -18.88 -20.24 4.38
N THR A 9 -18.32 -19.40 3.51
CA THR A 9 -16.93 -18.95 3.68
C THR A 9 -16.84 -17.99 4.86
N GLN A 10 -15.77 -18.10 5.66
CA GLN A 10 -15.42 -17.13 6.72
C GLN A 10 -14.43 -16.06 6.21
N VAL A 11 -14.07 -16.12 4.93
CA VAL A 11 -13.03 -15.28 4.34
C VAL A 11 -13.67 -14.18 3.50
N GLU A 12 -13.35 -12.93 3.83
CA GLU A 12 -13.72 -11.76 3.04
C GLU A 12 -12.92 -11.71 1.74
N ALA A 13 -13.58 -11.35 0.63
CA ALA A 13 -12.88 -10.94 -0.57
C ALA A 13 -13.69 -9.97 -1.40
N ILE A 14 -12.95 -9.22 -2.20
CA ILE A 14 -13.49 -8.27 -3.16
C ILE A 14 -13.33 -8.89 -4.54
N LEU A 15 -14.45 -9.09 -5.24
CA LEU A 15 -14.48 -9.57 -6.62
C LEU A 15 -14.99 -8.46 -7.53
N LYS A 16 -14.42 -8.36 -8.73
CA LYS A 16 -15.01 -7.50 -9.76
C LYS A 16 -16.38 -8.06 -10.14
N LEU A 17 -17.36 -7.19 -10.35
CA LEU A 17 -18.71 -7.60 -10.75
C LEU A 17 -18.72 -8.50 -12.00
N SER A 18 -17.80 -8.28 -12.94
CA SER A 18 -17.65 -9.11 -14.14
C SER A 18 -17.13 -10.54 -13.88
N GLN A 19 -16.55 -10.78 -12.71
CA GLN A 19 -16.00 -12.09 -12.29
C GLN A 19 -16.96 -12.86 -11.38
N VAL A 20 -18.03 -12.21 -10.90
CA VAL A 20 -19.04 -12.84 -10.04
C VAL A 20 -19.94 -13.73 -10.91
N LYS A 21 -19.91 -15.04 -10.66
CA LYS A 21 -20.83 -16.00 -11.26
C LYS A 21 -22.02 -16.22 -10.32
N THR A 22 -23.22 -16.31 -10.90
CA THR A 22 -24.44 -16.70 -10.18
C THR A 22 -24.78 -18.15 -10.49
N GLU A 23 -25.07 -18.92 -9.46
CA GLU A 23 -25.56 -20.30 -9.57
C GLU A 23 -26.83 -20.49 -8.75
N GLN A 24 -27.62 -21.51 -9.09
CA GLN A 24 -28.87 -21.85 -8.40
C GLN A 24 -28.80 -23.27 -7.84
N ASP A 25 -29.40 -23.46 -6.67
CA ASP A 25 -29.60 -24.79 -6.11
C ASP A 25 -30.90 -25.46 -6.63
N THR A 26 -31.22 -26.65 -6.11
CA THR A 26 -32.46 -27.35 -6.47
C THR A 26 -33.74 -26.64 -6.06
N GLU A 27 -33.66 -25.76 -5.07
CA GLU A 27 -34.78 -24.96 -4.56
C GLU A 27 -34.87 -23.59 -5.29
N LYS A 28 -34.05 -23.38 -6.32
CA LYS A 28 -33.90 -22.13 -7.09
C LYS A 28 -33.38 -20.94 -6.28
N GLN A 29 -32.74 -21.20 -5.14
CA GLN A 29 -32.05 -20.16 -4.39
C GLN A 29 -30.78 -19.73 -5.13
N GLU A 30 -30.58 -18.42 -5.28
CA GLU A 30 -29.41 -17.88 -5.97
C GLU A 30 -28.21 -17.66 -5.04
N TYR A 31 -27.03 -18.00 -5.55
CA TYR A 31 -25.75 -17.86 -4.87
C TYR A 31 -24.73 -17.15 -5.75
N TRP A 32 -23.87 -16.34 -5.13
CA TRP A 32 -22.62 -15.89 -5.74
C TRP A 32 -21.52 -16.93 -5.49
N PHE A 33 -20.84 -17.35 -6.55
CA PHE A 33 -19.66 -18.21 -6.44
C PHE A 33 -18.41 -17.36 -6.16
N LEU A 34 -17.60 -17.83 -5.21
CA LEU A 34 -16.35 -17.23 -4.77
C LEU A 34 -15.18 -18.15 -5.18
N PRO A 35 -14.50 -17.87 -6.32
CA PRO A 35 -13.50 -18.78 -6.85
C PRO A 35 -12.33 -19.06 -5.90
N TYR A 36 -11.88 -18.04 -5.16
CA TYR A 36 -10.72 -18.13 -4.27
C TYR A 36 -10.98 -19.02 -3.05
N ALA A 37 -12.21 -19.02 -2.52
CA ALA A 37 -12.61 -19.85 -1.40
C ALA A 37 -13.23 -21.18 -1.85
N ASN A 38 -13.39 -21.39 -3.17
CA ASN A 38 -14.23 -22.44 -3.75
C ASN A 38 -15.58 -22.55 -3.01
N GLY A 39 -16.17 -21.39 -2.71
CA GLY A 39 -17.28 -21.24 -1.79
C GLY A 39 -18.46 -20.50 -2.41
N TYR A 40 -19.59 -20.51 -1.71
CA TYR A 40 -20.82 -19.87 -2.18
C TYR A 40 -21.38 -18.95 -1.10
N VAL A 41 -21.93 -17.81 -1.52
CA VAL A 41 -22.64 -16.87 -0.65
C VAL A 41 -24.05 -16.69 -1.17
N PRO A 42 -25.10 -16.96 -0.36
CA PRO A 42 -26.48 -16.71 -0.77
C PRO A 42 -26.68 -15.24 -1.13
N LYS A 43 -27.41 -14.94 -2.23
CA LYS A 43 -27.72 -13.54 -2.58
C LYS A 43 -28.60 -12.82 -1.55
N SER A 44 -29.34 -13.57 -0.74
CA SER A 44 -30.11 -13.05 0.39
C SER A 44 -29.25 -12.66 1.60
N ASN A 45 -27.95 -12.99 1.59
CA ASN A 45 -27.05 -12.69 2.69
C ASN A 45 -26.73 -11.18 2.74
N LYS A 46 -26.92 -10.57 3.91
CA LYS A 46 -26.62 -9.15 4.17
C LYS A 46 -25.13 -8.86 4.36
N SER A 47 -24.27 -9.88 4.47
CA SER A 47 -22.82 -9.71 4.61
C SER A 47 -22.12 -9.34 3.29
N ALA A 48 -22.81 -9.45 2.16
CA ALA A 48 -22.28 -9.05 0.87
C ALA A 48 -22.82 -7.67 0.49
N GLU A 49 -21.93 -6.77 0.10
CA GLU A 49 -22.29 -5.46 -0.39
C GLU A 49 -21.69 -5.16 -1.76
N THR A 50 -22.40 -4.34 -2.55
CA THR A 50 -21.84 -3.82 -3.79
C THR A 50 -20.96 -2.62 -3.47
N LEU A 51 -19.66 -2.78 -3.68
CA LEU A 51 -18.69 -1.71 -3.50
C LEU A 51 -18.66 -0.80 -4.72
N SER A 52 -18.70 0.50 -4.47
CA SER A 52 -18.32 1.49 -5.48
C SER A 52 -16.82 1.38 -5.73
N GLN A 53 -16.39 1.37 -6.99
CA GLN A 53 -14.97 1.41 -7.35
C GLN A 53 -14.24 2.68 -6.84
N TYR A 54 -15.00 3.67 -6.36
CA TYR A 54 -14.49 4.91 -5.78
C TYR A 54 -14.51 4.95 -4.26
N ASP A 55 -14.98 3.88 -3.63
CA ASP A 55 -14.90 3.73 -2.19
C ASP A 55 -13.53 3.14 -1.84
N LEU A 56 -12.49 3.97 -2.01
CA LEU A 56 -11.10 3.53 -1.90
C LEU A 56 -10.81 2.93 -0.52
N GLU A 57 -11.42 3.47 0.52
CA GLU A 57 -11.34 2.97 1.88
C GLU A 57 -11.86 1.53 1.97
N LYS A 58 -13.07 1.25 1.47
CA LYS A 58 -13.61 -0.12 1.41
C LYS A 58 -12.83 -1.04 0.46
N LEU A 59 -12.14 -0.48 -0.54
CA LEU A 59 -11.24 -1.24 -1.40
C LEU A 59 -9.88 -1.54 -0.76
N GLY A 60 -9.66 -1.07 0.47
CA GLY A 60 -8.47 -1.32 1.28
C GLY A 60 -7.35 -0.28 1.10
N PHE A 61 -7.63 0.88 0.48
CA PHE A 61 -6.69 1.99 0.47
C PHE A 61 -6.65 2.67 1.82
N THR A 62 -5.46 3.05 2.24
CA THR A 62 -5.23 3.67 3.55
C THR A 62 -4.20 4.77 3.45
N THR A 63 -4.37 5.79 4.26
CA THR A 63 -3.45 6.92 4.40
C THR A 63 -2.48 6.69 5.56
N THR A 64 -1.25 7.16 5.41
CA THR A 64 -0.25 7.19 6.49
C THR A 64 0.64 8.41 6.29
N VAL A 65 1.07 9.05 7.37
CA VAL A 65 2.06 10.12 7.33
C VAL A 65 3.40 9.54 7.77
N ASP A 66 4.42 9.79 6.99
CA ASP A 66 5.80 9.43 7.27
C ASP A 66 6.60 10.70 7.54
N GLU A 67 6.99 10.86 8.79
CA GLU A 67 7.77 12.01 9.28
C GLU A 67 9.26 11.65 9.42
N ALA A 68 9.72 10.64 8.68
CA ALA A 68 11.11 10.21 8.75
C ALA A 68 12.08 11.38 8.55
N PRO A 69 13.12 11.48 9.39
CA PRO A 69 14.10 12.56 9.31
C PRO A 69 15.04 12.43 8.10
N SER A 70 14.93 11.33 7.35
CA SER A 70 15.81 10.95 6.25
C SER A 70 15.06 10.13 5.20
N PHE A 71 15.52 10.20 3.94
CA PHE A 71 15.11 9.30 2.87
C PHE A 71 15.73 7.88 2.95
N ASP A 72 16.75 7.68 3.79
CA ASP A 72 17.32 6.36 4.04
C ASP A 72 16.58 5.68 5.22
N HIS A 73 15.49 4.98 4.91
CA HIS A 73 14.69 4.27 5.90
C HIS A 73 15.28 2.92 6.34
N LEU A 74 16.30 2.41 5.64
CA LEU A 74 16.89 1.10 5.86
C LEU A 74 18.42 1.23 5.95
N ASP A 75 18.86 2.07 6.88
CA ASP A 75 20.26 2.46 7.01
C ASP A 75 21.18 1.34 7.54
N GLY A 76 20.60 0.25 8.06
CA GLY A 76 21.27 -0.92 8.63
C GLY A 76 21.67 -0.77 10.10
N THR A 77 21.49 0.42 10.69
CA THR A 77 21.96 0.77 12.05
C THR A 77 20.87 1.30 12.96
N THR A 78 19.96 2.10 12.43
CA THR A 78 18.82 2.66 13.13
C THR A 78 17.61 1.75 12.93
N SER A 79 16.97 1.33 14.01
CA SER A 79 15.74 0.52 13.96
C SER A 79 14.75 1.12 12.95
N PRO A 80 14.30 0.36 11.94
CA PRO A 80 13.49 0.90 10.85
C PRO A 80 12.03 1.04 11.28
N GLU A 81 11.80 2.03 12.15
CA GLU A 81 10.50 2.43 12.67
C GLU A 81 9.65 3.17 11.62
N GLY A 82 8.49 3.70 12.03
CA GLY A 82 7.67 4.54 11.17
C GLY A 82 7.08 3.80 9.97
N LEU A 83 7.36 4.28 8.75
CA LEU A 83 6.78 3.73 7.52
C LEU A 83 7.16 2.25 7.30
N VAL A 84 8.43 1.88 7.50
CA VAL A 84 8.88 0.50 7.29
C VAL A 84 8.15 -0.45 8.23
N ARG A 85 8.13 -0.13 9.53
CA ARG A 85 7.35 -0.87 10.52
C ARG A 85 5.88 -0.99 10.09
N SER A 86 5.26 0.12 9.71
CA SER A 86 3.85 0.17 9.31
C SER A 86 3.55 -0.74 8.11
N ILE A 87 4.47 -0.83 7.14
CA ILE A 87 4.35 -1.75 6.01
C ILE A 87 4.42 -3.21 6.50
N LEU A 88 5.38 -3.54 7.37
CA LEU A 88 5.54 -4.90 7.89
C LEU A 88 4.35 -5.34 8.73
N ASP A 89 3.80 -4.47 9.59
CA ASP A 89 2.58 -4.74 10.38
C ASP A 89 1.39 -5.04 9.46
N ARG A 90 1.21 -4.26 8.40
CA ARG A 90 0.15 -4.50 7.42
C ARG A 90 0.30 -5.83 6.70
N ILE A 91 1.53 -6.17 6.30
CA ILE A 91 1.78 -7.46 5.66
C ILE A 91 1.57 -8.61 6.66
N LEU A 92 1.97 -8.45 7.93
CA LEU A 92 1.67 -9.41 8.98
C LEU A 92 0.16 -9.66 9.08
N HIS A 93 -0.65 -8.60 9.22
CA HIS A 93 -2.11 -8.71 9.28
C HIS A 93 -2.70 -9.41 8.05
N ALA A 94 -2.26 -9.04 6.84
CA ALA A 94 -2.71 -9.70 5.63
C ALA A 94 -2.29 -11.18 5.55
N SER A 95 -1.08 -11.50 6.04
CA SER A 95 -0.57 -12.87 6.05
C SER A 95 -1.27 -13.77 7.07
N LEU A 96 -1.75 -13.22 8.19
CA LEU A 96 -2.54 -13.97 9.18
C LEU A 96 -3.90 -14.40 8.62
N LEU A 97 -4.43 -13.68 7.64
CA LEU A 97 -5.68 -13.99 6.95
C LEU A 97 -5.48 -14.88 5.70
N ASP A 98 -4.23 -15.23 5.38
CA ASP A 98 -3.90 -15.99 4.18
C ASP A 98 -4.17 -17.50 4.38
N THR A 99 -5.07 -18.05 3.58
CA THR A 99 -5.48 -19.46 3.67
C THR A 99 -4.59 -20.41 2.86
N ARG A 100 -3.65 -19.89 2.06
CA ARG A 100 -2.76 -20.72 1.23
C ARG A 100 -1.81 -21.52 2.12
N LEU A 101 -1.82 -22.84 1.98
CA LEU A 101 -0.95 -23.74 2.74
C LEU A 101 0.54 -23.40 2.59
N THR A 102 0.95 -22.96 1.40
CA THR A 102 2.32 -22.52 1.11
C THR A 102 2.74 -21.27 1.87
N HIS A 103 1.78 -20.50 2.40
CA HIS A 103 2.02 -19.20 3.05
C HIS A 103 1.91 -19.26 4.57
N ARG A 104 1.67 -20.44 5.17
CA ARG A 104 1.50 -20.61 6.63
C ARG A 104 2.69 -20.13 7.47
N VAL A 105 3.91 -20.15 6.90
CA VAL A 105 5.12 -19.71 7.60
C VAL A 105 5.37 -18.21 7.52
N VAL A 106 4.65 -17.51 6.63
CA VAL A 106 4.87 -16.09 6.34
C VAL A 106 4.66 -15.19 7.56
N PRO A 107 3.57 -15.33 8.35
CA PRO A 107 3.34 -14.46 9.51
C PRO A 107 4.49 -14.49 10.51
N TYR A 108 5.10 -15.66 10.74
CA TYR A 108 6.22 -15.81 11.67
C TYR A 108 7.44 -14.99 11.25
N ASN A 109 7.69 -14.88 9.94
CA ASN A 109 8.80 -14.06 9.45
C ASN A 109 8.56 -12.57 9.73
N TYR A 110 7.36 -12.06 9.45
CA TYR A 110 7.04 -10.64 9.72
C TYR A 110 7.00 -10.35 11.22
N GLN A 111 6.43 -11.23 12.03
CA GLN A 111 6.46 -11.10 13.48
C GLN A 111 7.90 -11.05 14.01
N ARG A 112 8.81 -11.89 13.47
CA ARG A 112 10.23 -11.86 13.84
C ARG A 112 10.88 -10.53 13.48
N LEU A 113 10.60 -9.96 12.31
CA LEU A 113 11.14 -8.66 11.90
C LEU A 113 10.62 -7.52 12.79
N LEU A 114 9.33 -7.52 13.10
CA LEU A 114 8.71 -6.55 14.01
C LEU A 114 9.30 -6.63 15.42
N ASN A 115 9.48 -7.85 15.95
CA ASN A 115 10.11 -8.03 17.27
C ASN A 115 11.57 -7.51 17.28
N ARG A 116 12.29 -7.59 16.17
CA ARG A 116 13.65 -7.03 16.05
C ARG A 116 13.64 -5.50 16.01
N ILE A 117 12.65 -4.90 15.36
CA ILE A 117 12.39 -3.45 15.42
C ILE A 117 12.11 -3.06 16.87
N ASP A 118 11.15 -3.73 17.53
CA ASP A 118 10.76 -3.46 18.93
C ASP A 118 11.92 -3.60 19.91
N SER A 119 12.82 -4.55 19.66
CA SER A 119 14.01 -4.79 20.48
C SER A 119 15.20 -3.92 20.09
N SER A 120 15.02 -3.00 19.13
CA SER A 120 16.06 -2.13 18.58
C SER A 120 17.37 -2.83 18.21
N VAL A 121 17.25 -3.98 17.54
CA VAL A 121 18.40 -4.81 17.15
C VAL A 121 19.24 -4.08 16.10
N SER A 122 20.52 -3.84 16.42
CA SER A 122 21.49 -3.19 15.54
C SER A 122 22.87 -3.88 15.62
N PRO A 123 23.62 -4.04 14.50
CA PRO A 123 23.18 -3.76 13.14
C PRO A 123 22.14 -4.79 12.65
N TYR A 124 21.37 -4.43 11.64
CA TYR A 124 20.44 -5.32 10.95
C TYR A 124 20.71 -5.35 9.44
N SER A 125 20.19 -6.38 8.77
CA SER A 125 20.33 -6.52 7.33
C SER A 125 19.28 -5.68 6.60
N SER A 126 19.66 -4.55 6.01
CA SER A 126 18.77 -3.73 5.17
C SER A 126 18.13 -4.54 4.04
N GLN A 127 18.89 -5.46 3.44
CA GLN A 127 18.41 -6.33 2.37
C GLN A 127 17.31 -7.29 2.83
N GLU A 128 17.35 -7.76 4.09
CA GLU A 128 16.32 -8.62 4.67
C GLU A 128 14.97 -7.89 4.75
N TYR A 129 14.98 -6.66 5.27
CA TYR A 129 13.78 -5.82 5.35
C TYR A 129 13.28 -5.40 3.97
N LEU A 130 14.19 -5.03 3.06
CA LEU A 130 13.85 -4.70 1.68
C LEU A 130 13.18 -5.88 0.96
N SER A 131 13.69 -7.09 1.15
CA SER A 131 13.12 -8.31 0.57
C SER A 131 11.74 -8.62 1.14
N ALA A 132 11.54 -8.39 2.45
CA ALA A 132 10.24 -8.55 3.09
C ALA A 132 9.20 -7.56 2.55
N ILE A 133 9.57 -6.29 2.36
CA ILE A 133 8.70 -5.25 1.77
C ILE A 133 8.36 -5.55 0.30
N HIS A 134 9.25 -6.23 -0.42
CA HIS A 134 9.07 -6.59 -1.83
C HIS A 134 8.43 -7.95 -2.05
N ASN A 135 7.79 -8.53 -1.04
CA ASN A 135 7.10 -9.81 -1.19
C ASN A 135 5.94 -9.72 -2.21
N PRO A 136 6.01 -10.41 -3.37
CA PRO A 136 5.00 -10.30 -4.42
C PRO A 136 3.65 -10.85 -3.99
N SER A 137 3.59 -11.75 -3.01
CA SER A 137 2.34 -12.35 -2.52
C SER A 137 1.43 -11.36 -1.79
N TYR A 138 2.00 -10.24 -1.33
CA TYR A 138 1.30 -9.19 -0.57
C TYR A 138 1.50 -7.81 -1.18
N ARG A 139 1.86 -7.74 -2.47
CA ARG A 139 2.13 -6.48 -3.18
C ARG A 139 0.99 -5.46 -3.02
N ASP A 140 -0.25 -5.94 -3.14
CA ASP A 140 -1.44 -5.09 -3.07
C ASP A 140 -1.61 -4.42 -1.71
N VAL A 141 -1.13 -5.04 -0.63
CA VAL A 141 -1.19 -4.49 0.74
C VAL A 141 -0.41 -3.18 0.81
N LYS A 142 0.82 -3.17 0.30
CA LYS A 142 1.67 -1.97 0.24
C LYS A 142 1.18 -1.00 -0.83
N ASN A 143 0.82 -1.50 -2.01
CA ASN A 143 0.48 -0.62 -3.13
C ASN A 143 -0.82 0.17 -2.92
N LYS A 144 -1.69 -0.26 -2.01
CA LYS A 144 -2.88 0.46 -1.58
C LYS A 144 -2.61 1.50 -0.48
N MET A 145 -1.36 1.66 -0.04
CA MET A 145 -0.98 2.74 0.86
C MET A 145 -0.84 4.06 0.10
N ILE A 146 -1.35 5.12 0.70
CA ILE A 146 -1.19 6.51 0.27
C ILE A 146 -0.38 7.20 1.36
N VAL A 147 0.88 7.49 1.09
CA VAL A 147 1.86 7.92 2.11
C VAL A 147 2.19 9.38 1.92
N LYS A 148 1.97 10.21 2.94
CA LYS A 148 2.48 11.58 2.97
C LYS A 148 3.91 11.55 3.48
N HIS A 149 4.88 11.88 2.66
CA HIS A 149 6.29 11.96 3.07
C HIS A 149 6.95 13.22 2.48
N PRO A 150 8.07 13.68 3.07
CA PRO A 150 8.93 14.69 2.45
C PRO A 150 9.18 14.36 0.98
N SER A 151 9.02 15.31 0.06
CA SER A 151 9.10 15.01 -1.38
C SER A 151 10.50 15.27 -1.92
N GLU A 152 10.99 14.31 -2.72
CA GLU A 152 12.20 14.44 -3.52
C GLU A 152 12.12 15.58 -4.55
N TRP A 153 10.91 16.03 -4.90
CA TRP A 153 10.68 17.17 -5.80
C TRP A 153 10.75 18.52 -5.09
N TYR A 154 10.85 18.53 -3.76
CA TYR A 154 10.99 19.73 -2.93
C TYR A 154 12.38 19.90 -2.34
N HIS A 155 12.94 18.81 -1.78
CA HIS A 155 14.18 18.86 -1.02
C HIS A 155 15.41 18.74 -1.93
N LYS A 156 16.22 19.80 -1.98
CA LYS A 156 17.52 19.85 -2.69
C LYS A 156 18.56 18.96 -2.03
N LYS A 157 19.60 18.57 -2.79
CA LYS A 157 20.68 17.70 -2.33
C LYS A 157 21.36 18.19 -1.04
N GLU A 158 21.45 19.50 -0.80
CA GLU A 158 22.04 20.09 0.40
C GLU A 158 21.15 19.94 1.65
N THR A 159 19.88 19.54 1.48
CA THR A 159 18.95 19.38 2.60
C THR A 159 19.38 18.21 3.49
N PRO A 160 19.36 18.35 4.84
CA PRO A 160 19.76 17.29 5.78
C PRO A 160 19.13 15.91 5.52
N ILE A 161 17.89 15.87 5.02
CA ILE A 161 17.15 14.64 4.73
C ILE A 161 17.85 13.71 3.71
N TRP A 162 18.63 14.28 2.79
CA TRP A 162 19.41 13.55 1.78
C TRP A 162 20.81 13.16 2.23
N GLN A 163 21.33 13.80 3.28
CA GLN A 163 22.75 13.74 3.60
C GLN A 163 23.18 12.37 4.12
N SER A 164 22.34 11.64 4.85
CA SER A 164 22.63 10.26 5.27
C SER A 164 22.89 9.35 4.07
N PHE A 165 22.07 9.45 3.03
CA PHE A 165 22.19 8.66 1.80
C PHE A 165 23.41 9.09 0.97
N LEU A 166 23.58 10.39 0.71
CA LEU A 166 24.68 10.90 -0.11
C LEU A 166 26.06 10.66 0.54
N ASN A 167 26.14 10.76 1.88
CA ASN A 167 27.39 10.50 2.59
C ASN A 167 27.79 9.03 2.51
N LYS A 168 26.85 8.08 2.58
CA LYS A 168 27.13 6.65 2.36
C LYS A 168 27.64 6.35 0.96
N LEU A 169 27.06 6.99 -0.07
CA LEU A 169 27.57 6.85 -1.44
C LEU A 169 29.02 7.31 -1.59
N THR A 170 29.48 8.23 -0.74
CA THR A 170 30.87 8.71 -0.79
C THR A 170 31.87 7.62 -0.42
N SER A 171 31.53 6.77 0.55
CA SER A 171 32.38 5.65 0.95
C SER A 171 32.20 4.43 0.04
N ASP A 172 30.95 4.13 -0.30
CA ASP A 172 30.60 2.81 -0.86
C ASP A 172 30.68 2.81 -2.38
N ALA A 173 30.38 3.94 -3.03
CA ALA A 173 30.26 4.03 -4.48
C ALA A 173 30.40 5.50 -4.96
N PRO A 174 31.60 6.11 -4.86
CA PRO A 174 31.79 7.54 -5.08
C PRO A 174 31.38 8.01 -6.47
N GLU A 175 31.54 7.18 -7.52
CA GLU A 175 31.05 7.52 -8.86
C GLU A 175 29.52 7.70 -8.94
N TRP A 176 28.76 7.07 -8.04
CA TRP A 176 27.31 7.22 -8.00
C TRP A 176 26.86 8.48 -7.29
N ARG A 177 27.70 9.04 -6.41
CA ARG A 177 27.36 10.27 -5.68
C ARG A 177 27.13 11.44 -6.65
N GLU A 178 28.06 11.68 -7.56
CA GLU A 178 27.97 12.78 -8.53
C GLU A 178 26.71 12.63 -9.39
N TYR A 179 26.46 11.42 -9.91
CA TYR A 179 25.25 11.11 -10.66
C TYR A 179 23.97 11.38 -9.83
N CYS A 180 23.92 10.95 -8.57
CA CYS A 180 22.77 11.17 -7.70
C CYS A 180 22.55 12.66 -7.41
N GLU A 181 23.61 13.43 -7.15
CA GLU A 181 23.53 14.87 -6.93
C GLU A 181 22.99 15.60 -8.18
N ASP A 182 23.49 15.25 -9.37
CA ASP A 182 23.00 15.77 -10.66
C ASP A 182 21.55 15.41 -10.95
N TYR A 183 21.14 14.19 -10.58
CA TYR A 183 19.76 13.74 -10.71
C TYR A 183 18.82 14.54 -9.79
N LEU A 184 19.21 14.73 -8.53
CA LEU A 184 18.41 15.49 -7.56
C LEU A 184 18.21 16.94 -8.01
N ASP A 185 19.25 17.58 -8.54
CA ASP A 185 19.15 18.97 -9.06
C ASP A 185 18.13 19.10 -10.21
N LYS A 186 17.95 18.06 -11.02
CA LYS A 186 16.97 18.04 -12.12
C LYS A 186 15.55 17.68 -11.69
N MET A 187 15.40 17.04 -10.52
CA MET A 187 14.11 16.55 -10.03
C MET A 187 13.41 17.54 -9.11
N VAL A 188 14.11 18.51 -8.54
CA VAL A 188 13.52 19.53 -7.67
C VAL A 188 12.86 20.62 -8.52
N TRP A 189 11.55 20.75 -8.40
CA TRP A 189 10.77 21.75 -9.14
C TRP A 189 9.68 22.43 -8.29
N ILE A 190 9.32 21.87 -7.13
CA ILE A 190 8.17 22.37 -6.35
C ILE A 190 8.41 23.81 -5.88
N GLN A 191 9.65 24.13 -5.47
CA GLN A 191 10.00 25.46 -4.99
C GLN A 191 9.84 26.54 -6.09
N ASP A 192 10.06 26.18 -7.36
CA ASP A 192 9.88 27.07 -8.51
C ASP A 192 8.40 27.20 -8.90
N ALA A 193 7.59 26.18 -8.59
CA ALA A 193 6.15 26.15 -8.83
C ALA A 193 5.34 26.84 -7.72
N SER A 194 5.80 27.98 -7.22
CA SER A 194 5.21 28.73 -6.08
C SER A 194 3.70 29.01 -6.19
N LYS A 195 3.18 29.14 -7.42
CA LYS A 195 1.74 29.35 -7.69
C LYS A 195 0.86 28.17 -7.27
N LEU A 196 1.41 26.96 -7.18
CA LEU A 196 0.67 25.75 -6.84
C LEU A 196 0.47 25.58 -5.32
N LYS A 197 1.14 26.39 -4.48
CA LYS A 197 1.05 26.34 -3.01
C LYS A 197 1.29 24.92 -2.44
N LEU A 198 2.20 24.17 -3.04
CA LEU A 198 2.58 22.84 -2.58
C LEU A 198 3.58 22.95 -1.42
N GLY A 199 3.41 22.10 -0.41
CA GLY A 199 4.32 22.02 0.74
C GLY A 199 5.53 21.13 0.48
N SER A 200 6.39 20.99 1.51
CA SER A 200 7.58 20.13 1.47
C SER A 200 7.28 18.64 1.47
N SER A 201 6.08 18.25 1.94
CA SER A 201 5.63 16.86 2.00
C SER A 201 4.39 16.66 1.14
N LEU A 202 4.39 15.59 0.35
CA LEU A 202 3.32 15.25 -0.59
C LEU A 202 2.78 13.84 -0.35
N TRP A 203 1.53 13.62 -0.74
CA TRP A 203 0.92 12.30 -0.78
C TRP A 203 1.38 11.52 -2.01
N HIS A 204 2.01 10.39 -1.79
CA HIS A 204 2.47 9.45 -2.82
C HIS A 204 1.63 8.17 -2.78
N MET A 205 1.41 7.57 -3.94
CA MET A 205 0.59 6.37 -4.10
C MET A 205 1.04 5.58 -5.32
N HIS A 206 0.78 4.26 -5.34
CA HIS A 206 1.17 3.42 -6.47
C HIS A 206 0.33 3.76 -7.72
N PRO A 207 0.93 4.26 -8.82
CA PRO A 207 0.17 4.84 -9.93
C PRO A 207 -0.71 3.82 -10.64
N VAL A 208 -0.26 2.58 -10.81
CA VAL A 208 -1.03 1.55 -11.52
C VAL A 208 -2.21 1.04 -10.69
N GLU A 209 -2.06 0.91 -9.35
CA GLU A 209 -3.18 0.48 -8.52
C GLU A 209 -4.22 1.59 -8.43
N PHE A 210 -3.74 2.83 -8.28
CA PHE A 210 -4.58 4.01 -8.27
C PHE A 210 -5.36 4.15 -9.58
N LEU A 211 -4.67 4.19 -10.73
CA LEU A 211 -5.32 4.26 -12.04
C LEU A 211 -6.22 3.04 -12.30
N GLY A 212 -5.84 1.86 -11.82
CA GLY A 212 -6.66 0.66 -11.85
C GLY A 212 -7.99 0.85 -11.13
N ALA A 213 -7.98 1.39 -9.92
CA ALA A 213 -9.18 1.72 -9.14
C ALA A 213 -10.03 2.82 -9.81
N LEU A 214 -9.39 3.73 -10.55
CA LEU A 214 -10.07 4.80 -11.29
C LEU A 214 -10.54 4.40 -12.70
N SER A 215 -10.05 3.26 -13.23
CA SER A 215 -10.23 2.90 -14.63
C SER A 215 -11.71 2.69 -14.97
N SER A 216 -12.26 3.57 -15.82
CA SER A 216 -13.62 3.44 -16.33
C SER A 216 -13.79 4.14 -17.68
N LYS A 217 -14.75 3.69 -18.49
CA LYS A 217 -14.93 4.14 -19.89
C LYS A 217 -15.65 5.49 -20.08
N SER A 218 -15.80 6.34 -19.07
CA SER A 218 -16.62 7.57 -19.18
C SER A 218 -15.79 8.87 -19.08
N LYS A 219 -16.08 9.84 -19.97
CA LYS A 219 -15.28 11.05 -20.26
C LYS A 219 -15.36 12.18 -19.21
N ASP A 220 -16.47 12.34 -18.49
CA ASP A 220 -16.63 13.42 -17.49
C ASP A 220 -16.13 13.05 -16.08
N ARG A 221 -15.53 11.86 -15.95
CA ARG A 221 -15.31 11.23 -14.64
C ARG A 221 -14.07 11.71 -13.91
N CYS A 222 -12.99 12.14 -14.58
CA CYS A 222 -11.74 12.52 -13.90
C CYS A 222 -11.96 13.57 -12.79
N LYS A 223 -12.82 14.57 -12.98
CA LYS A 223 -13.16 15.54 -11.92
C LYS A 223 -13.84 14.90 -10.72
N VAL A 224 -14.80 14.00 -10.95
CA VAL A 224 -15.51 13.25 -9.89
C VAL A 224 -14.58 12.25 -9.18
N LEU A 225 -13.61 11.70 -9.92
CA LEU A 225 -12.60 10.78 -9.41
C LEU A 225 -11.66 11.46 -8.43
N PHE A 226 -11.10 12.60 -8.85
CA PHE A 226 -10.20 13.37 -8.01
C PHE A 226 -10.90 13.94 -6.77
N SER A 227 -12.18 14.34 -6.83
CA SER A 227 -12.88 14.84 -5.64
C SER A 227 -13.11 13.78 -4.55
N LYS A 228 -13.25 12.50 -4.91
CA LYS A 228 -13.39 11.40 -3.92
C LYS A 228 -12.06 10.98 -3.31
N VAL A 229 -11.00 10.96 -4.12
CA VAL A 229 -9.61 10.79 -3.65
C VAL A 229 -9.25 11.92 -2.70
N SER A 230 -9.66 13.14 -3.06
CA SER A 230 -9.57 14.31 -2.20
C SER A 230 -10.26 14.07 -0.87
N GLY A 231 -11.41 13.39 -0.80
CA GLY A 231 -12.07 13.09 0.49
C GLY A 231 -11.18 12.27 1.45
N VAL A 232 -10.47 11.26 0.96
CA VAL A 232 -9.54 10.46 1.79
C VAL A 232 -8.36 11.32 2.27
N ILE A 233 -7.84 12.18 1.41
CA ILE A 233 -6.69 13.06 1.71
C ILE A 233 -7.10 14.24 2.62
N LEU A 234 -8.18 14.95 2.28
CA LEU A 234 -8.69 16.15 2.93
C LEU A 234 -9.16 15.89 4.37
N ARG A 235 -9.72 14.71 4.67
CA ARG A 235 -10.06 14.30 6.04
C ARG A 235 -8.84 14.33 6.97
N HIS A 236 -7.65 14.06 6.43
CA HIS A 236 -6.40 14.12 7.18
C HIS A 236 -5.73 15.51 7.16
N GLU A 237 -6.14 16.40 6.25
CA GLU A 237 -5.65 17.79 6.21
C GLU A 237 -6.55 18.75 7.00
N GLY A 238 -7.52 18.23 7.77
CA GLY A 238 -8.40 19.02 8.63
C GLY A 238 -9.50 19.78 7.88
N ALA A 239 -9.77 19.44 6.62
CA ALA A 239 -10.86 20.03 5.86
C ALA A 239 -12.16 19.26 6.12
N THR A 240 -13.11 19.91 6.79
CA THR A 240 -14.53 19.51 6.94
C THR A 240 -15.29 19.64 5.64
#